data_AF-A0A349M5X1-F1
#
_entry.id   AF-A0A349M5X1-F1
#
_cell.length_a   1.000
_cell.length_b   1.000
_cell.length_c   1.000
_cell.angle_alpha   90.00
_cell.angle_beta   90.00
_cell.angle_gamma   90.00
#
_symmetry.space_group_name_H-M   'P 1'
#
loop_
_entity.id
_entity.type
_entity.pdbx_description
1 polymer ?
#
loop_
_entity_poly.entity_id
_entity_poly.type
_entity_poly.pdbx_seq_one_letter_code
_entity_poly.pdbx_strand_id
1 'polypeptide(L)'
;MTYQLGWSVIPQILVRRERWPGGYKTRTVPLVYPGQEVQSAQPVMRLERIGSAEAVATVPRSSLPRVNDAPIDVSSQIARSSAHAPDQGGETLPAGLGGRVIDITRRGGVIIESQAAVLQGVIGAGNQVAGILTMWQAQTSRGGEQGFPSSALLIVPGPLNSNMLREALVFGVVGVIASSISSRDLESFLRVDLVELIDCVDVESAQAHLPRMTVLLTEGIGTIAMPTRTLRLLSHYQGLMALLSGATSIRQGVFPELVISLPEVELQQPWHPMRPDPTLTIGAQVRVCSGDHEGAIGIIDYLYLH
;
A
#
# COMPACT_ATOMS: atom_id res chain seq x y z
N MET A 1 -14.61 4.46 -0.38
CA MET A 1 -15.19 4.69 -1.72
C MET A 1 -14.30 4.01 -2.74
N THR A 2 -14.68 2.81 -3.18
CA THR A 2 -14.06 2.12 -4.31
C THR A 2 -14.69 2.63 -5.58
N TYR A 3 -13.87 3.11 -6.50
CA TYR A 3 -14.31 3.53 -7.82
C TYR A 3 -14.18 2.29 -8.69
N GLN A 4 -15.29 1.76 -9.21
CA GLN A 4 -15.18 0.89 -10.38
C GLN A 4 -14.79 1.81 -11.54
N LEU A 5 -13.50 1.91 -11.81
CA LEU A 5 -12.97 2.94 -12.69
C LEU A 5 -13.36 2.72 -14.16
N GLY A 6 -14.13 1.69 -14.52
CA GLY A 6 -14.51 1.31 -15.90
C GLY A 6 -13.32 0.94 -16.80
N TRP A 7 -12.15 1.54 -16.54
CA TRP A 7 -10.86 1.45 -17.17
C TRP A 7 -9.86 1.04 -16.08
N SER A 8 -8.97 0.10 -16.41
CA SER A 8 -7.92 -0.34 -15.49
C SER A 8 -6.89 0.76 -15.21
N VAL A 9 -6.77 1.77 -16.09
CA VAL A 9 -5.77 2.83 -15.98
C VAL A 9 -6.39 4.20 -16.23
N ILE A 10 -6.26 5.09 -15.25
CA ILE A 10 -6.65 6.49 -15.34
C ILE A 10 -5.40 7.36 -15.13
N PRO A 11 -4.90 8.06 -16.15
CA PRO A 11 -3.68 8.85 -16.05
C PRO A 11 -3.81 10.06 -15.13
N GLN A 12 -5.00 10.65 -15.01
CA GLN A 12 -5.23 11.81 -14.15
C GLN A 12 -6.69 11.84 -13.65
N ILE A 13 -6.85 11.88 -12.33
CA ILE A 13 -8.14 12.01 -11.64
C ILE A 13 -7.94 12.64 -10.26
N LEU A 14 -8.96 13.37 -9.78
CA LEU A 14 -9.00 13.82 -8.40
C LEU A 14 -9.49 12.67 -7.51
N VAL A 15 -8.63 12.19 -6.62
CA VAL A 15 -8.94 11.12 -5.66
C VAL A 15 -8.99 11.65 -4.24
N ARG A 16 -9.83 11.02 -3.43
CA ARG A 16 -9.79 11.10 -1.97
C ARG A 16 -9.49 9.71 -1.46
N ARG A 17 -8.36 9.54 -0.77
CA ARG A 17 -7.93 8.25 -0.24
C ARG A 17 -7.57 8.37 1.23
N GLU A 18 -8.14 7.46 2.01
CA GLU A 18 -7.71 7.26 3.38
C GLU A 18 -6.40 6.48 3.36
N ARG A 19 -5.36 7.06 3.94
CA ARG A 19 -4.15 6.35 4.32
C ARG A 19 -4.43 5.66 5.65
N TRP A 20 -4.52 4.33 5.61
CA TRP A 20 -4.75 3.46 6.76
C TRP A 20 -4.00 2.13 6.57
N PRO A 21 -3.08 1.75 7.47
CA PRO A 21 -2.22 0.58 7.28
C PRO A 21 -2.91 -0.78 7.48
N GLY A 22 -4.18 -0.81 7.88
CA GLY A 22 -4.89 -2.05 8.21
C GLY A 22 -4.53 -2.60 9.61
N GLY A 23 -5.37 -3.52 10.10
CA GLY A 23 -5.14 -4.24 11.35
C GLY A 23 -5.94 -3.71 12.56
N TYR A 24 -6.73 -4.59 13.19
CA TYR A 24 -7.60 -4.27 14.34
C TYR A 24 -6.85 -3.95 15.64
N LYS A 25 -5.56 -4.27 15.74
CA LYS A 25 -4.78 -4.19 16.99
C LYS A 25 -3.78 -3.05 17.02
N THR A 26 -3.78 -2.18 16.00
CA THR A 26 -2.82 -1.08 15.91
C THR A 26 -3.55 0.24 16.07
N ARG A 27 -3.22 0.98 17.11
CA ARG A 27 -3.71 2.35 17.27
C ARG A 27 -2.80 3.26 16.43
N THR A 28 -3.40 4.05 15.55
CA THR A 28 -2.68 5.07 14.80
C THR A 28 -2.91 6.43 15.43
N VAL A 29 -1.83 7.19 15.60
CA VAL A 29 -1.91 8.60 16.00
C VAL A 29 -1.61 9.45 14.77
N PRO A 30 -2.54 10.30 14.30
CA PRO A 30 -2.26 11.21 13.19
C PRO A 30 -1.22 12.25 13.62
N LEU A 31 -0.30 12.56 12.71
CA LEU A 31 0.76 13.57 12.87
C LEU A 31 0.46 14.86 12.09
N VAL A 32 -0.67 14.89 11.40
CA VAL A 32 -1.12 15.97 10.51
C VAL A 32 -2.53 16.42 10.91
N TYR A 33 -2.96 17.55 10.35
CA TYR A 33 -4.29 18.12 10.61
C TYR A 33 -5.05 18.43 9.31
N PRO A 34 -6.40 18.46 9.33
CA PRO A 34 -7.19 18.85 8.17
C PRO A 34 -6.83 20.25 7.66
N GLY A 35 -6.63 20.37 6.35
CA GLY A 35 -6.19 21.58 5.67
C GLY A 35 -4.70 21.63 5.35
N GLN A 36 -3.88 20.76 5.94
CA GLN A 36 -2.44 20.69 5.68
C GLN A 36 -2.11 20.10 4.30
N GLU A 37 -1.16 20.70 3.57
CA GLU A 37 -0.54 20.08 2.40
C GLU A 37 0.57 19.12 2.84
N VAL A 38 0.58 17.91 2.27
CA VAL A 38 1.55 16.86 2.60
C VAL A 38 2.25 16.35 1.34
N GLN A 39 3.52 15.98 1.49
CA GLN A 39 4.29 15.30 0.43
C GLN A 39 4.16 13.77 0.57
N SER A 40 4.32 13.02 -0.53
CA SER A 40 4.16 11.55 -0.52
C SER A 40 5.04 10.85 0.52
N ALA A 41 6.29 11.30 0.70
CA ALA A 41 7.24 10.73 1.65
C ALA A 41 7.08 11.26 3.09
N GLN A 42 6.24 12.27 3.32
CA GLN A 42 6.07 12.86 4.64
C GLN A 42 5.37 11.87 5.59
N PRO A 43 5.87 11.68 6.82
CA PRO A 43 5.16 10.88 7.82
C PRO A 43 3.86 11.57 8.22
N VAL A 44 2.74 10.84 8.12
CA VAL A 44 1.39 11.37 8.44
C VAL A 44 0.75 10.70 9.65
N MET A 45 1.25 9.53 10.06
CA MET A 45 0.75 8.80 11.21
C MET A 45 1.89 8.07 11.92
N ARG A 46 1.70 7.82 13.22
CA ARG A 46 2.55 6.98 14.05
C ARG A 46 1.77 5.75 14.52
N LEU A 47 2.39 4.58 14.42
CA LEU A 47 1.85 3.33 14.94
C LEU A 47 2.21 3.20 16.41
N GLU A 48 1.20 3.07 17.25
CA GLU A 48 1.36 2.66 18.65
C GLU A 48 1.06 1.16 18.73
N ARG A 49 2.07 0.38 19.15
CA ARG A 49 1.84 -1.01 19.51
C ARG A 49 1.03 -1.01 20.81
N ILE A 50 -0.18 -1.56 20.76
CA ILE A 50 -0.91 -1.91 21.97
C ILE A 50 -0.13 -3.09 22.58
N GLY A 51 0.77 -2.78 23.51
CA GLY A 51 1.40 -3.81 24.32
C GLY A 51 0.30 -4.60 25.01
N SER A 52 0.32 -5.93 24.89
CA SER A 52 -0.24 -6.78 25.93
C SER A 52 0.37 -6.29 27.23
N ALA A 53 -0.43 -5.66 28.08
CA ALA A 53 0.00 -5.25 29.40
C ALA A 53 0.46 -6.52 30.13
N GLU A 54 1.77 -6.77 30.16
CA GLU A 54 2.34 -7.60 31.20
C GLU A 54 1.94 -6.93 32.50
N ALA A 55 1.11 -7.63 33.27
CA ALA A 55 0.81 -7.28 34.63
C ALA A 55 2.16 -7.18 35.36
N VAL A 56 2.66 -5.95 35.51
CA VAL A 56 3.70 -5.63 36.48
C VAL A 56 3.04 -5.91 37.82
N ALA A 57 3.24 -7.12 38.32
CA ALA A 57 2.91 -7.49 39.68
C ALA A 57 3.69 -6.54 40.59
N THR A 58 2.98 -5.54 41.11
CA THR A 58 3.38 -4.75 42.25
C THR A 58 3.65 -5.70 43.40
N VAL A 59 4.91 -6.08 43.59
CA VAL A 59 5.39 -6.62 44.86
C VAL A 59 5.76 -5.40 45.72
N PRO A 60 5.01 -5.10 46.79
CA PRO A 60 5.36 -4.00 47.67
C PRO A 60 6.59 -4.43 48.48
N ARG A 61 7.76 -3.84 48.19
CA ARG A 61 8.90 -3.96 49.10
C ARG A 61 8.64 -3.07 50.31
N SER A 62 8.39 -3.73 51.42
CA SER A 62 8.24 -3.17 52.76
C SER A 62 9.44 -2.30 53.12
N SER A 63 9.12 -1.11 53.62
CA SER A 63 10.04 -0.13 54.21
C SER A 63 10.56 -0.61 55.57
N LEU A 64 11.88 -0.49 55.80
CA LEU A 64 12.50 -0.44 57.12
C LEU A 64 13.49 0.75 57.20
N PRO A 65 13.72 1.32 58.39
CA PRO A 65 14.14 2.72 58.54
C PRO A 65 15.65 2.94 58.46
N ARG A 66 16.02 4.17 58.06
CA ARG A 66 17.39 4.72 58.01
C ARG A 66 18.03 4.78 59.40
N VAL A 67 19.30 4.41 59.48
CA VAL A 67 20.26 4.95 60.46
C VAL A 67 21.29 5.74 59.68
N ASN A 68 21.45 7.02 60.04
CA ASN A 68 22.45 7.94 59.51
C ASN A 68 23.77 7.71 60.26
N ASP A 69 24.89 7.70 59.54
CA ASP A 69 26.16 8.29 59.99
C ASP A 69 26.96 8.76 58.76
N ALA A 70 27.56 9.95 58.89
CA ALA A 70 28.19 10.77 57.85
C ALA A 70 29.72 10.48 57.69
N PRO A 71 30.54 11.35 57.05
CA PRO A 71 30.62 11.72 55.64
C PRO A 71 32.03 11.47 55.04
N ILE A 72 32.18 11.22 53.73
CA ILE A 72 33.45 11.49 53.00
C ILE A 72 33.14 12.10 51.63
N ASP A 73 33.80 13.24 51.40
CA ASP A 73 33.76 14.16 50.28
C ASP A 73 34.67 13.67 49.13
N VAL A 74 34.14 13.52 47.92
CA VAL A 74 34.92 13.70 46.68
C VAL A 74 34.04 14.32 45.61
N SER A 75 34.30 15.60 45.38
CA SER A 75 33.79 16.40 44.28
C SER A 75 34.21 15.82 42.91
N SER A 76 33.24 15.40 42.10
CA SER A 76 33.42 15.37 40.63
C SER A 76 32.17 15.96 39.97
N GLN A 77 32.40 17.07 39.27
CA GLN A 77 31.41 17.80 38.49
C GLN A 77 30.91 16.91 37.34
N ILE A 78 29.75 16.31 37.51
CA ILE A 78 29.00 15.70 36.41
C ILE A 78 28.17 16.81 35.77
N ALA A 79 28.52 17.10 34.52
CA ALA A 79 27.77 17.94 33.61
C ALA A 79 26.28 17.55 33.65
N ARG A 80 25.40 18.54 33.80
CA ARG A 80 23.97 18.38 33.55
C ARG A 80 23.77 18.08 32.07
N SER A 81 23.93 16.83 31.67
CA SER A 81 23.27 16.32 30.48
C SER A 81 21.79 16.31 30.80
N SER A 82 21.05 17.21 30.16
CA SER A 82 19.60 17.08 30.01
C SER A 82 19.33 15.66 29.53
N ALA A 83 18.84 14.81 30.42
CA ALA A 83 18.33 13.50 30.06
C ALA A 83 17.22 13.74 29.03
N HIS A 84 17.56 13.54 27.76
CA HIS A 84 16.55 13.29 26.74
C HIS A 84 15.77 12.09 27.25
N ALA A 85 14.49 12.31 27.49
CA ALA A 85 13.53 11.25 27.77
C ALA A 85 13.73 10.15 26.70
N PRO A 86 13.63 8.87 27.07
CA PRO A 86 13.69 7.81 26.08
C PRO A 86 12.56 8.05 25.08
N ASP A 87 12.94 8.23 23.81
CA ASP A 87 12.02 8.35 22.70
C ASP A 87 11.12 7.12 22.71
N GLN A 88 9.83 7.31 23.04
CA GLN A 88 8.81 6.27 22.89
C GLN A 88 8.48 6.15 21.39
N GLY A 89 9.50 5.80 20.61
CA GLY A 89 9.52 5.89 19.15
C GLY A 89 8.65 4.81 18.51
N GLY A 90 7.37 5.12 18.34
CA GLY A 90 6.49 4.35 17.46
C GLY A 90 6.91 4.50 15.98
N GLU A 91 6.72 3.45 15.19
CA GLU A 91 7.00 3.46 13.74
C GLU A 91 6.12 4.49 13.03
N THR A 92 6.72 5.42 12.29
CA THR A 92 5.97 6.42 11.50
C THR A 92 5.72 5.92 10.09
N LEU A 93 4.52 6.17 9.56
CA LEU A 93 4.13 5.80 8.21
C LEU A 93 4.06 7.02 7.29
N PRO A 94 4.64 6.94 6.09
CA PRO A 94 4.53 7.99 5.09
C PRO A 94 3.09 8.08 4.54
N ALA A 95 2.77 9.26 4.00
CA ALA A 95 1.50 9.54 3.33
C ALA A 95 1.24 8.58 2.16
N GLY A 96 2.28 8.25 1.40
CA GLY A 96 2.19 7.51 0.13
C GLY A 96 1.58 8.32 -1.02
N LEU A 97 0.92 9.44 -0.70
CA LEU A 97 0.31 10.38 -1.65
C LEU A 97 0.59 11.81 -1.21
N GLY A 98 0.96 12.65 -2.16
CA GLY A 98 1.07 14.09 -1.98
C GLY A 98 -0.27 14.77 -2.27
N GLY A 99 -0.63 15.75 -1.44
CA GLY A 99 -1.87 16.51 -1.60
C GLY A 99 -2.38 17.08 -0.29
N ARG A 100 -3.67 17.44 -0.26
CA ARG A 100 -4.28 18.13 0.86
C ARG A 100 -4.98 17.16 1.80
N VAL A 101 -4.67 17.23 3.08
CA VAL A 101 -5.42 16.50 4.12
C VAL A 101 -6.80 17.12 4.24
N ILE A 102 -7.86 16.36 4.00
CA ILE A 102 -9.23 16.87 4.06
C ILE A 102 -9.95 16.46 5.35
N ASP A 103 -9.59 15.33 5.95
CA ASP A 103 -10.23 14.82 7.16
C ASP A 103 -9.37 13.76 7.85
N ILE A 104 -9.68 13.45 9.11
CA ILE A 104 -9.09 12.37 9.89
C ILE A 104 -10.22 11.49 10.41
N THR A 105 -10.17 10.20 10.08
CA THR A 105 -11.22 9.26 10.48
C THR A 105 -11.17 8.96 11.97
N ARG A 106 -12.29 8.50 12.55
CA ARG A 106 -12.36 8.13 13.99
C ARG A 106 -11.37 7.04 14.38
N ARG A 107 -10.99 6.18 13.43
CA ARG A 107 -9.98 5.12 13.61
C ARG A 107 -8.54 5.64 13.51
N GLY A 108 -8.34 6.92 13.20
CA GLY A 108 -7.04 7.56 13.11
C GLY A 108 -6.41 7.50 11.72
N GLY A 109 -7.16 7.12 10.67
CA GLY A 109 -6.72 7.20 9.29
C GLY A 109 -6.77 8.63 8.75
N VAL A 110 -5.88 8.95 7.82
CA VAL A 110 -5.76 10.32 7.25
C VAL A 110 -6.33 10.33 5.85
N ILE A 111 -7.34 11.15 5.58
CA ILE A 111 -7.91 11.28 4.23
C ILE A 111 -7.19 12.38 3.47
N ILE A 112 -6.55 12.00 2.36
CA ILE A 112 -5.78 12.89 1.48
C ILE A 112 -6.52 13.04 0.15
N GLU A 113 -6.77 14.29 -0.25
CA GLU A 113 -7.22 14.65 -1.58
C GLU A 113 -6.00 14.94 -2.47
N SER A 114 -5.91 14.25 -3.60
CA SER A 114 -4.76 14.31 -4.50
C SER A 114 -5.22 14.24 -5.94
N GLN A 115 -4.55 14.97 -6.84
CA GLN A 115 -4.60 14.66 -8.26
C GLN A 115 -3.58 13.56 -8.54
N ALA A 116 -4.07 12.43 -9.05
CA ALA A 116 -3.27 11.22 -9.14
C ALA A 116 -3.53 10.46 -10.44
N ALA A 117 -2.53 9.71 -10.85
CA ALA A 117 -2.71 8.55 -11.73
C ALA A 117 -3.18 7.37 -10.87
N VAL A 118 -4.14 6.61 -11.39
CA VAL A 118 -4.69 5.43 -10.71
C VAL A 118 -4.62 4.23 -11.64
N LEU A 119 -4.08 3.13 -11.12
CA LEU A 119 -4.11 1.81 -11.73
C LEU A 119 -4.96 0.90 -10.83
N GLN A 120 -6.07 0.42 -11.36
CA GLN A 120 -6.90 -0.59 -10.71
C GLN A 120 -6.50 -1.98 -11.21
N GLY A 121 -6.16 -2.87 -10.29
CA GLY A 121 -5.92 -4.27 -10.58
C GLY A 121 -7.22 -5.09 -10.56
N VAL A 122 -7.13 -6.32 -11.05
CA VAL A 122 -8.26 -7.28 -11.07
C VAL A 122 -8.31 -8.07 -9.78
N ILE A 123 -7.15 -8.55 -9.31
CA ILE A 123 -6.99 -9.33 -8.07
C ILE A 123 -5.75 -8.84 -7.33
N GLY A 124 -5.82 -8.81 -6.02
CA GLY A 124 -4.73 -8.46 -5.14
C GLY A 124 -4.92 -9.04 -3.76
N ALA A 125 -3.88 -8.88 -2.94
CA ALA A 125 -3.89 -9.27 -1.54
C ALA A 125 -2.93 -8.40 -0.74
N GLY A 126 -3.27 -8.08 0.50
CA GLY A 126 -2.46 -7.29 1.42
C GLY A 126 -3.04 -5.91 1.74
N ASN A 127 -2.54 -5.35 2.85
CA ASN A 127 -2.95 -4.05 3.36
C ASN A 127 -2.35 -2.88 2.54
N GLN A 128 -2.64 -1.64 2.93
CA GLN A 128 -2.05 -0.49 2.26
C GLN A 128 -0.59 -0.29 2.62
N VAL A 129 0.27 -0.27 1.61
CA VAL A 129 1.70 0.01 1.71
C VAL A 129 2.07 1.20 0.83
N ALA A 130 3.05 1.99 1.29
CA ALA A 130 3.61 3.09 0.51
C ALA A 130 5.05 2.78 0.18
N GLY A 131 5.47 3.09 -1.04
CA GLY A 131 6.83 2.79 -1.46
C GLY A 131 7.21 3.32 -2.82
N ILE A 132 8.49 3.19 -3.18
CA ILE A 132 9.06 3.74 -4.41
C ILE A 132 8.88 2.75 -5.55
N LEU A 133 8.25 3.19 -6.64
CA LEU A 133 8.04 2.40 -7.84
C LEU A 133 9.38 2.03 -8.48
N THR A 134 9.68 0.74 -8.50
CA THR A 134 10.96 0.19 -8.98
C THR A 134 10.67 -0.91 -9.98
N MET A 135 11.17 -0.76 -11.20
CA MET A 135 11.04 -1.79 -12.24
C MET A 135 11.86 -3.02 -11.87
N TRP A 136 11.25 -4.21 -11.98
CA TRP A 136 11.97 -5.47 -11.84
C TRP A 136 13.02 -5.57 -12.94
N GLN A 137 14.28 -5.61 -12.54
CA GLN A 137 15.38 -5.98 -13.41
C GLN A 137 15.76 -7.41 -13.05
N ALA A 138 15.55 -8.35 -13.98
CA ALA A 138 16.07 -9.69 -13.80
C ALA A 138 17.58 -9.56 -13.63
N GLN A 139 18.09 -9.96 -12.46
CA GLN A 139 19.50 -9.83 -12.11
C GLN A 139 20.36 -10.56 -13.16
N THR A 140 20.89 -9.82 -14.14
CA THR A 140 22.04 -10.28 -14.89
C THR A 140 23.24 -10.08 -13.98
N SER A 141 23.77 -11.18 -13.45
CA SER A 141 24.94 -11.29 -12.56
C SER A 141 24.67 -11.19 -11.04
N ARG A 142 24.87 -12.34 -10.39
CA ARG A 142 25.25 -12.43 -8.97
C ARG A 142 26.53 -11.61 -8.78
N GLY A 143 26.45 -10.37 -8.31
CA GLY A 143 27.67 -9.61 -8.05
C GLY A 143 27.55 -8.11 -7.77
N GLY A 144 26.38 -7.49 -7.89
CA GLY A 144 26.19 -6.10 -7.50
C GLY A 144 25.27 -5.96 -6.30
N GLU A 145 25.73 -5.32 -5.23
CA GLU A 145 24.90 -4.83 -4.12
C GLU A 145 23.95 -3.71 -4.59
N GLN A 146 23.16 -3.93 -5.62
CA GLN A 146 22.02 -3.07 -5.93
C GLN A 146 20.89 -3.45 -4.98
N GLY A 147 20.96 -2.88 -3.77
CA GLY A 147 19.86 -2.91 -2.84
C GLY A 147 18.65 -2.17 -3.41
N PHE A 148 17.46 -2.75 -3.27
CA PHE A 148 16.23 -2.01 -3.47
C PHE A 148 16.14 -0.86 -2.44
N PRO A 149 15.50 0.27 -2.78
CA PRO A 149 15.25 1.30 -1.78
C PRO A 149 14.44 0.72 -0.61
N SER A 150 14.68 1.22 0.60
CA SER A 150 13.85 0.91 1.76
C SER A 150 12.39 1.24 1.39
N SER A 151 11.51 0.25 1.44
CA SER A 151 10.12 0.34 0.95
C SER A 151 9.97 0.43 -0.59
N ALA A 152 10.57 -0.48 -1.35
CA ALA A 152 10.30 -0.59 -2.79
C ALA A 152 8.91 -1.18 -3.10
N LEU A 153 8.26 -0.63 -4.13
CA LEU A 153 7.13 -1.23 -4.83
C LEU A 153 7.60 -1.75 -6.18
N LEU A 154 7.58 -3.07 -6.34
CA LEU A 154 8.26 -3.74 -7.42
C LEU A 154 7.32 -4.02 -8.59
N ILE A 155 7.66 -3.49 -9.77
CA ILE A 155 6.86 -3.65 -10.98
C ILE A 155 7.42 -4.80 -11.81
N VAL A 156 6.64 -5.86 -11.98
CA VAL A 156 6.96 -7.01 -12.81
C VAL A 156 6.15 -6.94 -14.11
N PRO A 157 6.77 -6.71 -15.29
CA PRO A 157 6.04 -6.57 -16.56
C PRO A 157 5.30 -7.83 -17.02
N GLY A 158 5.61 -8.99 -16.45
CA GLY A 158 5.09 -10.28 -16.85
C GLY A 158 4.51 -11.08 -15.69
N PRO A 159 4.17 -12.35 -15.93
CA PRO A 159 3.59 -13.20 -14.90
C PRO A 159 4.58 -13.43 -13.75
N LEU A 160 4.08 -13.30 -12.54
CA LEU A 160 4.79 -13.56 -11.31
C LEU A 160 4.86 -15.07 -11.06
N ASN A 161 5.92 -15.52 -10.40
CA ASN A 161 6.08 -16.91 -9.97
C ASN A 161 6.60 -16.99 -8.53
N SER A 162 6.53 -18.18 -7.95
CA SER A 162 6.97 -18.47 -6.58
C SER A 162 8.42 -18.05 -6.29
N ASN A 163 9.34 -18.15 -7.26
CA ASN A 163 10.74 -17.76 -7.05
C ASN A 163 10.88 -16.24 -6.95
N MET A 164 10.21 -15.49 -7.84
CA MET A 164 10.21 -14.03 -7.81
C MET A 164 9.58 -13.47 -6.53
N LEU A 165 8.49 -14.10 -6.05
CA LEU A 165 7.89 -13.76 -4.75
C LEU A 165 8.87 -13.95 -3.60
N ARG A 166 9.61 -15.07 -3.59
CA ARG A 166 10.63 -15.34 -2.58
C ARG A 166 11.77 -14.34 -2.64
N GLU A 167 12.26 -14.02 -3.84
CA GLU A 167 13.29 -13.01 -4.04
C GLU A 167 12.83 -11.64 -3.54
N ALA A 168 11.62 -11.21 -3.90
CA ALA A 168 11.03 -9.94 -3.42
C ALA A 168 10.96 -9.86 -1.88
N LEU A 169 10.60 -10.96 -1.22
CA LEU A 169 10.61 -11.05 0.25
C LEU A 169 12.03 -10.91 0.83
N VAL A 170 13.02 -11.58 0.24
CA VAL A 170 14.42 -11.49 0.67
C VAL A 170 14.96 -10.07 0.53
N PHE A 171 14.55 -9.37 -0.52
CA PHE A 171 14.91 -7.97 -0.76
C PHE A 171 14.16 -6.96 0.12
N GLY A 172 13.19 -7.38 0.93
CA GLY A 172 12.43 -6.48 1.81
C GLY A 172 11.48 -5.55 1.04
N VAL A 173 11.01 -5.97 -0.14
CA VAL A 173 10.02 -5.24 -0.94
C VAL A 173 8.69 -5.21 -0.19
N VAL A 174 8.05 -4.03 -0.13
CA VAL A 174 6.77 -3.86 0.61
C VAL A 174 5.56 -4.24 -0.24
N GLY A 175 5.68 -4.20 -1.56
CA GLY A 175 4.65 -4.69 -2.45
C GLY A 175 5.10 -4.96 -3.88
N VAL A 176 4.33 -5.78 -4.59
CA VAL A 176 4.58 -6.21 -5.97
C VAL A 176 3.36 -5.89 -6.83
N ILE A 177 3.62 -5.29 -7.98
CA ILE A 177 2.65 -5.03 -9.04
C ILE A 177 3.06 -5.91 -10.23
N ALA A 178 2.25 -6.89 -10.57
CA ALA A 178 2.52 -7.82 -11.68
C ALA A 178 1.32 -7.91 -12.63
N SER A 179 1.49 -8.52 -13.79
CA SER A 179 0.36 -8.77 -14.69
C SER A 179 -0.53 -9.87 -14.15
N SER A 180 0.02 -11.08 -14.00
CA SER A 180 -0.74 -12.24 -13.57
C SER A 180 0.09 -13.18 -12.70
N ILE A 181 -0.53 -14.20 -12.13
CA ILE A 181 0.13 -15.28 -11.38
C ILE A 181 -0.71 -16.56 -11.48
N SER A 182 -0.12 -17.74 -11.34
CA SER A 182 -0.91 -18.97 -11.17
C SER A 182 -1.66 -18.97 -9.83
N SER A 183 -2.88 -19.51 -9.79
CA SER A 183 -3.65 -19.62 -8.53
C SER A 183 -2.86 -20.36 -7.46
N ARG A 184 -2.22 -21.47 -7.85
CA ARG A 184 -1.36 -22.28 -6.97
C ARG A 184 -0.23 -21.46 -6.34
N ASP A 185 0.49 -20.66 -7.13
CA ASP A 185 1.60 -19.86 -6.59
C ASP A 185 1.08 -18.77 -5.65
N LEU A 186 -0.05 -18.13 -6.00
CA LEU A 186 -0.67 -17.10 -5.16
C LEU A 186 -1.16 -17.67 -3.83
N GLU A 187 -1.92 -18.76 -3.85
CA GLU A 187 -2.41 -19.45 -2.64
C GLU A 187 -1.26 -19.98 -1.78
N SER A 188 -0.22 -20.55 -2.42
CA SER A 188 1.00 -21.00 -1.71
C SER A 188 1.70 -19.85 -0.98
N PHE A 189 1.74 -18.67 -1.61
CA PHE A 189 2.31 -17.47 -1.00
C PHE A 189 1.43 -16.91 0.12
N LEU A 190 0.12 -16.78 -0.12
CA LEU A 190 -0.84 -16.19 0.82
C LEU A 190 -1.20 -17.11 1.99
N ARG A 191 -1.04 -18.43 1.82
CA ARG A 191 -1.44 -19.48 2.77
C ARG A 191 -2.95 -19.52 3.04
N VAL A 192 -3.75 -19.03 2.10
CA VAL A 192 -5.22 -18.96 2.16
C VAL A 192 -5.77 -19.33 0.78
N ASP A 193 -6.95 -19.95 0.75
CA ASP A 193 -7.68 -20.21 -0.49
C ASP A 193 -8.09 -18.89 -1.16
N LEU A 194 -7.87 -18.79 -2.48
CA LEU A 194 -8.10 -17.55 -3.19
C LEU A 194 -9.59 -17.17 -3.23
N VAL A 195 -10.49 -18.15 -3.39
CA VAL A 195 -11.93 -17.92 -3.47
C VAL A 195 -12.46 -17.46 -2.12
N GLU A 196 -12.01 -18.09 -1.03
CA GLU A 196 -12.33 -17.67 0.34
C GLU A 196 -11.89 -16.22 0.60
N LEU A 197 -10.68 -15.85 0.15
CA LEU A 197 -10.15 -14.51 0.33
C LEU A 197 -10.96 -13.45 -0.42
N ILE A 198 -11.28 -13.67 -1.70
CA ILE A 198 -11.96 -12.67 -2.54
C ILE A 198 -13.48 -12.62 -2.30
N ASP A 199 -14.11 -13.72 -1.86
CA ASP A 199 -15.55 -13.75 -1.55
C ASP A 199 -15.85 -13.29 -0.12
N CYS A 200 -14.82 -12.88 0.64
CA CYS A 200 -14.97 -12.48 2.03
C CYS A 200 -15.76 -11.18 2.17
N VAL A 201 -16.68 -11.16 3.15
CA VAL A 201 -17.42 -9.96 3.57
C VAL A 201 -16.61 -9.14 4.58
N ASP A 202 -15.76 -9.75 5.39
CA ASP A 202 -14.92 -9.03 6.36
C ASP A 202 -13.49 -8.86 5.82
N VAL A 203 -13.34 -7.88 4.92
CA VAL A 203 -12.09 -7.62 4.18
C VAL A 203 -10.94 -7.36 5.15
N GLU A 204 -11.14 -6.55 6.18
CA GLU A 204 -10.07 -6.19 7.12
C GLU A 204 -9.54 -7.41 7.88
N SER A 205 -10.41 -8.35 8.27
CA SER A 205 -10.04 -9.59 8.96
C SER A 205 -9.31 -10.56 8.04
N ALA A 206 -9.77 -10.66 6.80
CA ALA A 206 -9.12 -11.48 5.80
C ALA A 206 -7.69 -11.00 5.50
N GLN A 207 -7.47 -9.68 5.40
CA GLN A 207 -6.13 -9.11 5.15
C GLN A 207 -5.18 -9.23 6.35
N ALA A 208 -5.69 -9.35 7.58
CA ALA A 208 -4.87 -9.33 8.81
C ALA A 208 -3.93 -10.54 8.96
N HIS A 209 -4.25 -11.66 8.31
CA HIS A 209 -3.50 -12.92 8.40
C HIS A 209 -2.58 -13.17 7.21
N LEU A 210 -2.57 -12.27 6.22
CA LEU A 210 -1.78 -12.41 5.01
C LEU A 210 -0.31 -12.03 5.24
N PRO A 211 0.60 -12.45 4.34
CA PRO A 211 1.96 -11.95 4.30
C PRO A 211 2.02 -10.42 4.26
N ARG A 212 3.09 -9.84 4.82
CA ARG A 212 3.26 -8.37 4.89
C ARG A 212 3.43 -7.70 3.52
N MET A 213 3.90 -8.46 2.53
CA MET A 213 4.09 -7.94 1.17
C MET A 213 2.76 -7.90 0.44
N THR A 214 2.41 -6.71 -0.05
CA THR A 214 1.14 -6.47 -0.76
C THR A 214 1.27 -6.79 -2.25
N VAL A 215 0.28 -7.43 -2.84
CA VAL A 215 0.26 -7.87 -4.23
C VAL A 215 -0.90 -7.22 -4.97
N LEU A 216 -0.63 -6.71 -6.17
CA LEU A 216 -1.63 -6.28 -7.14
C LEU A 216 -1.33 -6.93 -8.49
N LEU A 217 -2.37 -7.54 -9.06
CA LEU A 217 -2.33 -8.19 -10.37
C LEU A 217 -3.23 -7.42 -11.33
N THR A 218 -2.66 -6.92 -12.42
CA THR A 218 -3.44 -6.12 -13.40
C THR A 218 -4.35 -7.00 -14.26
N GLU A 219 -4.01 -8.27 -14.42
CA GLU A 219 -4.72 -9.27 -15.25
C GLU A 219 -5.26 -10.45 -14.43
N GLY A 220 -4.88 -10.56 -13.15
CA GLY A 220 -5.41 -11.61 -12.27
C GLY A 220 -4.68 -12.96 -12.41
N ILE A 221 -5.43 -14.04 -12.56
CA ILE A 221 -4.87 -15.40 -12.57
C ILE A 221 -4.49 -15.84 -13.99
N GLY A 222 -3.31 -16.42 -14.15
CA GLY A 222 -2.83 -16.98 -15.41
C GLY A 222 -1.39 -16.58 -15.74
N THR A 223 -1.09 -16.55 -17.03
CA THR A 223 0.25 -16.26 -17.59
C THR A 223 0.26 -15.05 -18.54
N ILE A 224 -0.72 -14.16 -18.38
CA ILE A 224 -0.96 -13.00 -19.25
C ILE A 224 0.13 -11.95 -19.01
N ALA A 225 0.67 -11.37 -20.07
CA ALA A 225 1.64 -10.27 -19.98
C ALA A 225 0.96 -8.92 -19.68
N MET A 226 1.67 -7.99 -19.04
CA MET A 226 1.11 -6.68 -18.74
C MET A 226 0.82 -5.92 -20.04
N PRO A 227 -0.37 -5.30 -20.20
CA PRO A 227 -0.66 -4.47 -21.35
C PRO A 227 0.38 -3.34 -21.50
N THR A 228 0.82 -3.08 -22.72
CA THR A 228 1.87 -2.09 -23.02
C THR A 228 1.50 -0.70 -22.48
N ARG A 229 0.22 -0.33 -22.49
CA ARG A 229 -0.27 0.95 -21.94
C ARG A 229 -0.03 1.05 -20.44
N THR A 230 -0.34 0.00 -19.69
CA THR A 230 -0.13 -0.08 -18.24
C THR A 230 1.35 -0.04 -17.91
N LEU A 231 2.15 -0.84 -18.62
CA LEU A 231 3.61 -0.86 -18.43
C LEU A 231 4.23 0.51 -18.70
N ARG A 232 3.83 1.20 -19.78
CA ARG A 232 4.30 2.57 -20.08
C ARG A 232 3.94 3.56 -18.98
N LEU A 233 2.72 3.50 -18.44
CA LEU A 233 2.33 4.36 -17.32
C LEU A 233 3.19 4.10 -16.08
N LEU A 234 3.40 2.83 -15.73
CA LEU A 234 4.22 2.46 -14.57
C LEU A 234 5.68 2.86 -14.75
N SER A 235 6.23 2.69 -15.96
CA SER A 235 7.59 3.14 -16.28
C SER A 235 7.73 4.66 -16.26
N HIS A 236 6.71 5.41 -16.68
CA HIS A 236 6.70 6.88 -16.63
C HIS A 236 6.83 7.41 -15.19
N TYR A 237 6.22 6.73 -14.23
CA TYR A 237 6.27 7.11 -12.80
C TYR A 237 7.33 6.35 -11.99
N GLN A 238 8.29 5.68 -12.65
CA GLN A 238 9.38 5.01 -11.95
C GLN A 238 10.15 6.01 -11.06
N GLY A 239 10.49 5.57 -9.85
CA GLY A 239 11.19 6.38 -8.86
C GLY A 239 10.29 7.27 -8.00
N LEU A 240 9.00 7.38 -8.33
CA LEU A 240 8.04 8.09 -7.47
C LEU A 240 7.51 7.17 -6.37
N MET A 241 7.14 7.80 -5.25
CA MET A 241 6.40 7.12 -4.19
C MET A 241 4.93 6.99 -4.58
N ALA A 242 4.37 5.80 -4.36
CA ALA A 242 2.99 5.48 -4.62
C ALA A 242 2.35 4.77 -3.41
N LEU A 243 1.03 4.84 -3.34
CA LEU A 243 0.22 4.11 -2.38
C LEU A 243 -0.41 2.89 -3.06
N LEU A 244 -0.06 1.71 -2.60
CA LEU A 244 -0.60 0.43 -3.07
C LEU A 244 -1.57 -0.12 -2.03
N SER A 245 -2.76 -0.53 -2.48
CA SER A 245 -3.75 -1.27 -1.72
C SER A 245 -4.00 -2.61 -2.41
N GLY A 246 -3.73 -3.72 -1.74
CA GLY A 246 -3.92 -5.06 -2.30
C GLY A 246 -5.31 -5.64 -2.07
N ALA A 247 -6.11 -5.09 -1.16
CA ALA A 247 -7.37 -5.71 -0.77
C ALA A 247 -8.32 -5.94 -1.97
N THR A 248 -8.88 -7.15 -2.04
CA THR A 248 -9.89 -7.54 -3.04
C THR A 248 -11.08 -8.16 -2.33
N SER A 249 -12.29 -7.71 -2.65
CA SER A 249 -13.54 -8.38 -2.26
C SER A 249 -14.60 -8.14 -3.32
N ILE A 250 -15.01 -9.21 -4.00
CA ILE A 250 -16.04 -9.12 -5.04
C ILE A 250 -17.42 -8.82 -4.43
N ARG A 251 -17.67 -9.28 -3.20
CA ARG A 251 -18.91 -9.01 -2.46
C ARG A 251 -19.08 -7.53 -2.12
N GLN A 252 -17.98 -6.85 -1.81
CA GLN A 252 -17.99 -5.43 -1.45
C GLN A 252 -17.63 -4.49 -2.61
N GLY A 253 -17.35 -5.03 -3.80
CA GLY A 253 -16.83 -4.23 -4.92
C GLY A 253 -15.51 -3.54 -4.58
N VAL A 254 -14.66 -4.21 -3.79
CA VAL A 254 -13.33 -3.74 -3.43
C VAL A 254 -12.32 -4.37 -4.39
N PHE A 255 -11.55 -3.52 -5.03
CA PHE A 255 -10.52 -3.93 -5.98
C PHE A 255 -9.18 -3.34 -5.55
N PRO A 256 -8.08 -4.03 -5.85
CA PRO A 256 -6.77 -3.52 -5.54
C PRO A 256 -6.48 -2.31 -6.42
N GLU A 257 -5.72 -1.38 -5.88
CA GLU A 257 -5.38 -0.15 -6.58
C GLU A 257 -3.98 0.33 -6.23
N LEU A 258 -3.34 0.97 -7.21
CA LEU A 258 -2.14 1.75 -7.05
C LEU A 258 -2.47 3.20 -7.39
N VAL A 259 -2.16 4.09 -6.46
CA VAL A 259 -2.40 5.54 -6.60
C VAL A 259 -1.06 6.26 -6.57
N ILE A 260 -0.82 7.09 -7.57
CA ILE A 260 0.45 7.81 -7.77
C ILE A 260 0.13 9.29 -7.87
N SER A 261 0.56 10.10 -6.91
CA SER A 261 0.39 11.55 -6.99
C SER A 261 1.15 12.13 -8.17
N LEU A 262 0.49 13.00 -8.93
CA LEU A 262 1.11 13.60 -10.11
C LEU A 262 2.20 14.61 -9.71
N PRO A 263 3.33 14.65 -10.44
CA PRO A 263 4.35 15.67 -10.22
C PRO A 263 3.82 17.05 -10.57
N GLU A 264 4.37 18.10 -9.94
CA GLU A 264 3.91 19.49 -10.13
C GLU A 264 3.82 19.92 -11.60
N VAL A 265 4.74 19.45 -12.44
CA VAL A 265 4.77 19.74 -13.88
C VAL A 265 3.51 19.26 -14.60
N GLU A 266 2.97 18.11 -14.20
CA GLU A 266 1.74 17.55 -14.78
C GLU A 266 0.48 18.20 -14.20
N LEU A 267 0.53 18.66 -12.94
CA LEU A 267 -0.57 19.41 -12.32
C LEU A 267 -0.88 20.75 -13.00
N GLN A 268 0.12 21.35 -13.67
CA GLN A 268 -0.06 22.60 -14.41
C GLN A 268 -0.71 22.41 -15.78
N GLN A 269 -0.86 21.16 -16.25
CA GLN A 269 -1.49 20.89 -17.54
C GLN A 269 -3.01 20.97 -17.41
N PRO A 270 -3.71 21.57 -18.41
CA PRO A 270 -5.16 21.58 -18.42
C PRO A 270 -5.68 20.16 -18.51
N TRP A 271 -6.39 19.71 -17.47
CA TRP A 271 -6.96 18.39 -17.41
C TRP A 271 -8.48 18.48 -17.34
N HIS A 272 -9.14 17.49 -17.94
CA HIS A 272 -10.58 17.33 -17.82
C HIS A 272 -10.85 16.21 -16.83
N PRO A 273 -11.74 16.40 -15.86
CA PRO A 273 -12.12 15.33 -14.95
C PRO A 273 -12.73 14.18 -15.73
N MET A 274 -11.97 13.09 -15.88
CA MET A 274 -12.49 11.87 -16.46
C MET A 274 -13.40 11.21 -15.44
N ARG A 275 -14.68 11.13 -15.77
CA ARG A 275 -15.62 10.25 -15.10
C ARG A 275 -15.72 8.99 -15.95
N PRO A 276 -15.13 7.88 -15.52
CA PRO A 276 -15.35 6.65 -16.24
C PRO A 276 -16.84 6.30 -16.20
N ASP A 277 -17.40 6.07 -17.38
CA ASP A 277 -18.75 5.58 -17.54
C ASP A 277 -18.69 4.06 -17.66
N PRO A 278 -19.15 3.30 -16.65
CA PRO A 278 -19.19 1.84 -16.73
C PRO A 278 -20.32 1.31 -17.62
N THR A 279 -21.15 2.19 -18.19
CA THR A 279 -22.29 1.80 -19.01
C THR A 279 -21.83 1.20 -20.34
N LEU A 280 -22.23 -0.05 -20.60
CA LEU A 280 -22.04 -0.69 -21.91
C LEU A 280 -22.92 0.00 -22.95
N THR A 281 -22.30 0.82 -23.79
CA THR A 281 -22.97 1.58 -24.86
C THR A 281 -22.29 1.32 -26.20
N ILE A 282 -23.04 1.45 -27.30
CA ILE A 282 -22.46 1.40 -28.64
C ILE A 282 -21.39 2.50 -28.75
N GLY A 283 -20.21 2.15 -29.28
CA GLY A 283 -19.04 3.03 -29.34
C GLY A 283 -18.14 2.95 -28.09
N ALA A 284 -18.55 2.26 -27.03
CA ALA A 284 -17.69 2.06 -25.86
C ALA A 284 -16.50 1.14 -26.20
N GLN A 285 -15.31 1.51 -25.74
CA GLN A 285 -14.14 0.64 -25.82
C GLN A 285 -14.22 -0.41 -24.72
N VAL A 286 -14.11 -1.68 -25.10
CA VAL A 286 -14.18 -2.83 -24.19
C VAL A 286 -12.97 -3.74 -24.36
N ARG A 287 -12.72 -4.55 -23.33
CA ARG A 287 -11.72 -5.62 -23.35
C ARG A 287 -12.39 -6.93 -22.95
N VAL A 288 -12.09 -7.98 -23.69
CA VAL A 288 -12.56 -9.33 -23.38
C VAL A 288 -11.71 -9.88 -22.22
N CYS A 289 -12.36 -10.20 -21.11
CA CYS A 289 -11.68 -10.67 -19.89
C CYS A 289 -11.62 -12.20 -19.77
N SER A 290 -12.24 -12.97 -20.67
CA SER A 290 -12.29 -14.44 -20.62
C SER A 290 -12.73 -15.04 -21.96
N GLY A 291 -12.40 -16.31 -22.20
CA GLY A 291 -12.78 -17.08 -23.40
C GLY A 291 -11.73 -17.03 -24.51
N ASP A 292 -12.09 -17.50 -25.72
CA ASP A 292 -11.14 -17.65 -26.84
C ASP A 292 -10.52 -16.33 -27.33
N HIS A 293 -11.15 -15.20 -27.00
CA HIS A 293 -10.69 -13.86 -27.34
C HIS A 293 -10.14 -13.10 -26.13
N GLU A 294 -9.80 -13.79 -25.04
CA GLU A 294 -9.25 -13.18 -23.82
C GLU A 294 -8.09 -12.22 -24.13
N GLY A 295 -8.17 -11.01 -23.56
CA GLY A 295 -7.22 -9.93 -23.76
C GLY A 295 -7.49 -9.05 -24.98
N ALA A 296 -8.35 -9.46 -25.92
CA ALA A 296 -8.70 -8.65 -27.08
C ALA A 296 -9.40 -7.34 -26.66
N ILE A 297 -9.07 -6.25 -27.35
CA ILE A 297 -9.67 -4.92 -27.15
C ILE A 297 -10.46 -4.58 -28.41
N GLY A 298 -11.68 -4.08 -28.23
CA GLY A 298 -12.57 -3.71 -29.31
C GLY A 298 -13.47 -2.55 -28.96
N ILE A 299 -14.33 -2.17 -29.90
CA ILE A 299 -15.39 -1.19 -29.72
C ILE A 299 -16.72 -1.95 -29.82
N ILE A 300 -17.70 -1.62 -28.98
CA ILE A 300 -19.04 -2.18 -29.10
C ILE A 300 -19.71 -1.58 -30.33
N ASP A 301 -19.76 -2.31 -31.44
CA ASP A 301 -20.46 -1.85 -32.64
C ASP A 301 -21.97 -2.12 -32.58
N TYR A 302 -22.37 -3.16 -31.84
CA TYR A 302 -23.75 -3.61 -31.76
C TYR A 302 -24.02 -4.31 -30.42
N LEU A 303 -25.18 -4.02 -29.82
CA LEU A 303 -25.69 -4.71 -28.63
C LEU A 303 -26.86 -5.60 -29.05
N TYR A 304 -26.69 -6.91 -28.98
CA TYR A 304 -27.76 -7.86 -29.25
C TYR A 304 -28.70 -7.93 -28.04
N LEU A 305 -29.75 -7.11 -28.03
CA LEU A 305 -30.85 -7.20 -27.07
C LEU A 305 -31.86 -8.23 -27.57
N HIS A 306 -32.06 -9.29 -26.80
CA HIS A 306 -33.07 -10.33 -27.02
C HIS A 306 -34.36 -9.99 -26.27
#